data_AF-A0A3M1DUJ6-F1
#
_entry.id   AF-A0A3M1DUJ6-F1
#
_cell.length_a   1.000
_cell.length_b   1.000
_cell.length_c   1.000
_cell.angle_alpha   90.00
_cell.angle_beta   90.00
_cell.angle_gamma   90.00
#
_symmetry.space_group_name_H-M   'P 1'
#
loop_
_entity.id
_entity.type
_entity.pdbx_description
1 polymer ?
#
loop_
_entity_poly.entity_id
_entity_poly.type
_entity_poly.pdbx_seq_one_letter_code
_entity_poly.pdbx_strand_id
1 'polypeptide(L)'
;MNKPSRKEPARVRPVVPLLPYQREDLESDARFRWNCWARQTGKSFTKSLRRILRGLIRRRTQILLSAGERQSRELMEKVRRHCAALKIATDRREGGFFRDMRFKQLEVTLPRGVRIVALPANPETARGYTGDVFLDEFAMHAHDREIWAAVFPSVLRGGGELDIASTPKGNANLFARLKDNPLFETSSVTLPEAIAQGLDADAEAMRRAMGDDALYRQEFLCDFLDGATALLSHEQVRTCGDPSLPLYASAEELARERRPMFVGVDVGRMRDLTVVWVLAREDDALSTVAWFELASAPFREQFELLK
;
A
#
# COMPACT_ATOMS: atom_id res chain seq x y z
N MET A 1 -36.47 2.53 53.27
CA MET A 1 -36.66 1.79 52.00
C MET A 1 -35.52 2.15 51.05
N ASN A 2 -34.48 1.33 50.96
CA ASN A 2 -33.41 1.50 49.97
C ASN A 2 -33.87 0.87 48.65
N LYS A 3 -33.96 1.67 47.58
CA LYS A 3 -34.22 1.16 46.23
C LYS A 3 -33.07 0.23 45.81
N PRO A 4 -33.35 -0.93 45.19
CA PRO A 4 -32.29 -1.78 44.68
C PRO A 4 -31.58 -1.07 43.53
N SER A 5 -30.26 -1.00 43.63
CA SER A 5 -29.35 -0.58 42.57
C SER A 5 -29.69 -1.35 41.28
N ARG A 6 -29.97 -0.61 40.20
CA ARG A 6 -30.15 -1.17 38.86
C ARG A 6 -28.83 -1.84 38.49
N LYS A 7 -28.81 -3.18 38.44
CA LYS A 7 -27.68 -3.94 37.91
C LYS A 7 -27.49 -3.53 36.44
N GLU A 8 -26.44 -2.77 36.15
CA GLU A 8 -26.04 -2.52 34.78
C GLU A 8 -25.66 -3.85 34.11
N PRO A 9 -26.16 -4.15 32.90
CA PRO A 9 -25.75 -5.35 32.19
C PRO A 9 -24.24 -5.29 31.92
N ALA A 10 -23.56 -6.42 32.10
CA ALA A 10 -22.13 -6.52 31.86
C ALA A 10 -21.80 -6.06 30.43
N ARG A 11 -20.95 -5.04 30.31
CA ARG A 11 -20.44 -4.60 29.00
C ARG A 11 -19.47 -5.66 28.49
N VAL A 12 -19.92 -6.47 27.54
CA VAL A 12 -19.06 -7.41 26.81
C VAL A 12 -18.05 -6.59 26.03
N ARG A 13 -16.78 -6.60 26.46
CA ARG A 13 -15.69 -6.03 25.67
C ARG A 13 -15.28 -7.05 24.62
N PRO A 14 -15.24 -6.69 23.33
CA PRO A 14 -14.69 -7.58 22.31
C PRO A 14 -13.22 -7.86 22.62
N VAL A 15 -12.79 -9.10 22.39
CA VAL A 15 -11.39 -9.53 22.64
C VAL A 15 -10.41 -8.71 21.78
N VAL A 16 -10.84 -8.30 20.59
CA VAL A 16 -10.14 -7.34 19.74
C VAL A 16 -11.15 -6.26 19.31
N PRO A 17 -11.08 -5.03 19.85
CA PRO A 17 -11.97 -3.95 19.42
C PRO A 17 -11.60 -3.49 18.01
N LEU A 18 -12.61 -3.32 17.16
CA LEU A 18 -12.43 -2.67 15.86
C LEU A 18 -12.20 -1.16 16.07
N LEU A 19 -11.14 -0.65 15.47
CA LEU A 19 -10.86 0.79 15.41
C LEU A 19 -11.92 1.51 14.56
N PRO A 20 -12.15 2.81 14.75
CA PRO A 20 -13.18 3.57 14.04
C PRO A 20 -13.16 3.38 12.51
N TYR A 21 -12.02 3.53 11.84
CA TYR A 21 -11.90 3.31 10.38
C TYR A 21 -12.22 1.87 9.96
N GLN A 22 -11.91 0.89 10.82
CA GLN A 22 -12.25 -0.51 10.56
C GLN A 22 -13.76 -0.74 10.65
N ARG A 23 -14.42 -0.07 11.61
CA ARG A 23 -15.87 -0.13 11.77
C ARG A 23 -16.59 0.55 10.60
N GLU A 24 -16.14 1.74 10.22
CA GLU A 24 -16.69 2.48 9.07
C GLU A 24 -16.63 1.63 7.79
N ASP A 25 -15.48 1.00 7.52
CA ASP A 25 -15.35 0.10 6.37
C ASP A 25 -16.23 -1.15 6.47
N LEU A 26 -16.43 -1.70 7.68
CA LEU A 26 -17.29 -2.84 7.90
C LEU A 26 -18.77 -2.51 7.67
N GLU A 27 -19.19 -1.31 8.07
CA GLU A 27 -20.58 -0.85 8.05
C GLU A 27 -21.01 -0.26 6.71
N SER A 28 -20.07 0.15 5.84
CA SER A 28 -20.42 0.70 4.52
C SER A 28 -21.26 -0.27 3.69
N ASP A 29 -22.30 0.24 3.03
CA ASP A 29 -23.13 -0.52 2.08
C ASP A 29 -22.67 -0.40 0.62
N ALA A 30 -21.54 0.27 0.39
CA ALA A 30 -20.99 0.43 -0.95
C ALA A 30 -20.79 -0.91 -1.67
N ARG A 31 -21.30 -0.95 -2.90
CA ARG A 31 -21.15 -2.11 -3.78
C ARG A 31 -19.69 -2.30 -4.21
N PHE A 32 -19.00 -1.21 -4.52
CA PHE A 32 -17.60 -1.21 -4.92
C PHE A 32 -16.81 -0.31 -3.96
N ARG A 33 -15.80 -0.88 -3.31
CA ARG A 33 -14.95 -0.15 -2.38
C ARG A 33 -13.49 -0.27 -2.77
N TRP A 34 -12.78 0.84 -2.66
CA TRP A 34 -11.34 0.92 -2.87
C TRP A 34 -10.68 1.46 -1.59
N ASN A 35 -9.69 0.75 -1.07
CA ASN A 35 -9.13 1.02 0.26
C ASN A 35 -7.61 1.04 0.20
N CYS A 36 -7.01 2.19 0.45
CA CYS A 36 -5.56 2.36 0.53
C CYS A 36 -5.15 2.63 1.97
N TRP A 37 -4.83 1.58 2.72
CA TRP A 37 -4.44 1.75 4.12
C TRP A 37 -2.98 1.34 4.32
N ALA A 38 -2.32 2.01 5.25
CA ALA A 38 -0.94 1.74 5.64
C ALA A 38 -0.73 0.27 6.04
N ARG A 39 0.50 -0.21 5.91
CA ARG A 39 0.87 -1.57 6.35
C ARG A 39 0.62 -1.72 7.86
N GLN A 40 0.26 -2.93 8.29
CA GLN A 40 -0.04 -3.27 9.70
C GLN A 40 -1.24 -2.53 10.34
N THR A 41 -2.13 -1.92 9.55
CA THR A 41 -3.38 -1.28 10.06
C THR A 41 -4.60 -2.22 10.06
N GLY A 42 -4.41 -3.52 9.82
CA GLY A 42 -5.50 -4.51 9.89
C GLY A 42 -6.42 -4.61 8.67
N LYS A 43 -6.02 -4.12 7.48
CA LYS A 43 -6.77 -4.24 6.21
C LYS A 43 -7.42 -5.61 6.00
N SER A 44 -6.60 -6.65 5.88
CA SER A 44 -7.07 -8.00 5.57
C SER A 44 -7.91 -8.59 6.72
N PHE A 45 -7.69 -8.15 7.96
CA PHE A 45 -8.53 -8.53 9.10
C PHE A 45 -9.93 -7.93 8.97
N THR A 46 -10.04 -6.62 8.71
CA THR A 46 -11.32 -5.94 8.50
C THR A 46 -12.06 -6.50 7.29
N LYS A 47 -11.37 -6.65 6.15
CA LYS A 47 -11.99 -7.13 4.90
C LYS A 47 -12.45 -8.58 4.99
N SER A 48 -11.68 -9.46 5.63
CA SER A 48 -12.15 -10.85 5.84
C SER A 48 -13.40 -10.91 6.73
N LEU A 49 -13.48 -10.07 7.78
CA LEU A 49 -14.69 -9.95 8.60
C LEU A 49 -15.87 -9.43 7.79
N ARG A 50 -15.66 -8.36 7.01
CA ARG A 50 -16.68 -7.78 6.10
C ARG A 50 -17.25 -8.85 5.18
N ARG A 51 -16.39 -9.64 4.51
CA ARG A 51 -16.82 -10.69 3.59
C ARG A 51 -17.60 -11.80 4.32
N ILE A 52 -17.21 -12.20 5.53
CA ILE A 52 -18.00 -13.16 6.34
C ILE A 52 -19.42 -12.60 6.58
N LEU A 53 -19.53 -11.37 7.09
CA LEU A 53 -20.82 -10.77 7.44
C LEU A 53 -21.69 -10.55 6.20
N ARG A 54 -21.13 -9.96 5.12
CA ARG A 54 -21.83 -9.76 3.84
C ARG A 54 -22.26 -11.11 3.25
N GLY A 55 -21.42 -12.13 3.30
CA GLY A 55 -21.74 -13.48 2.85
C GLY A 55 -22.95 -14.07 3.57
N LEU A 56 -23.00 -13.95 4.90
CA LEU A 56 -24.14 -14.43 5.70
C LEU A 56 -25.44 -13.66 5.46
N ILE A 57 -25.35 -12.33 5.29
CA ILE A 57 -26.50 -11.46 5.03
C ILE A 57 -27.04 -11.68 3.62
N ARG A 58 -26.17 -11.66 2.62
CA ARG A 58 -26.53 -11.73 1.20
C ARG A 58 -26.70 -13.17 0.68
N ARG A 59 -26.27 -14.17 1.47
CA ARG A 59 -26.25 -15.61 1.09
C ARG A 59 -25.49 -15.86 -0.21
N ARG A 60 -24.31 -15.23 -0.35
CA ARG A 60 -23.49 -15.30 -1.57
C ARG A 60 -22.09 -15.84 -1.27
N THR A 61 -21.54 -16.57 -2.22
CA THR A 61 -20.14 -16.99 -2.21
C THR A 61 -19.23 -15.76 -2.12
N GLN A 62 -18.21 -15.83 -1.28
CA GLN A 62 -17.18 -14.81 -1.10
C GLN A 62 -15.87 -15.31 -1.67
N ILE A 63 -15.30 -14.58 -2.60
CA ILE A 63 -14.08 -14.95 -3.32
C ILE A 63 -12.97 -13.99 -2.88
N LEU A 64 -11.91 -14.50 -2.28
CA LEU A 64 -10.80 -13.73 -1.72
C LEU A 64 -9.56 -14.00 -2.57
N LEU A 65 -9.00 -12.99 -3.25
CA LEU A 65 -7.77 -13.16 -4.02
C LEU A 65 -6.62 -12.42 -3.34
N SER A 66 -5.52 -13.13 -3.14
CA SER A 66 -4.27 -12.57 -2.60
C SER A 66 -3.12 -12.79 -3.59
N ALA A 67 -2.05 -11.99 -3.50
CA ALA A 67 -0.94 -12.03 -4.46
C ALA A 67 -0.24 -13.40 -4.63
N GLY A 68 -0.38 -14.34 -3.68
CA GLY A 68 0.21 -15.68 -3.78
C GLY A 68 -0.43 -16.68 -2.80
N GLU A 69 -0.11 -17.96 -2.97
CA GLU A 69 -0.77 -19.05 -2.22
C GLU A 69 -0.55 -18.93 -0.71
N ARG A 70 0.65 -18.54 -0.27
CA ARG A 70 0.95 -18.29 1.15
C ARG A 70 0.05 -17.19 1.71
N GLN A 71 -0.12 -16.10 0.99
CA GLN A 71 -0.97 -14.98 1.39
C GLN A 71 -2.44 -15.39 1.44
N SER A 72 -2.92 -16.19 0.48
CA SER A 72 -4.28 -16.74 0.51
C SER A 72 -4.53 -17.63 1.73
N ARG A 73 -3.54 -18.43 2.14
CA ARG A 73 -3.61 -19.24 3.38
C ARG A 73 -3.69 -18.36 4.63
N GLU A 74 -2.84 -17.33 4.71
CA GLU A 74 -2.85 -16.35 5.81
C GLU A 74 -4.16 -15.55 5.90
N LEU A 75 -4.78 -15.26 4.76
CA LEU A 75 -6.08 -14.60 4.71
C LEU A 75 -7.20 -15.56 5.18
N MET A 76 -7.17 -16.81 4.74
CA MET A 76 -8.12 -17.83 5.19
C MET A 76 -7.99 -18.11 6.70
N GLU A 77 -6.79 -18.01 7.27
CA GLU A 77 -6.62 -18.14 8.72
C GLU A 77 -7.28 -16.98 9.49
N LYS A 78 -7.31 -15.76 8.93
CA LYS A 78 -8.10 -14.65 9.50
C LYS A 78 -9.60 -14.96 9.45
N VAL A 79 -10.08 -15.51 8.33
CA VAL A 79 -11.47 -15.95 8.19
C VAL A 79 -11.85 -16.96 9.28
N ARG A 80 -11.00 -17.96 9.53
CA ARG A 80 -11.22 -18.96 10.59
C ARG A 80 -11.23 -18.34 11.97
N ARG A 81 -10.28 -17.45 12.27
CA ARG A 81 -10.24 -16.71 13.55
C ARG A 81 -11.52 -15.92 13.79
N HIS A 82 -12.04 -15.23 12.78
CA HIS A 82 -13.31 -14.52 12.87
C HIS A 82 -14.48 -15.46 13.11
N CYS A 83 -14.56 -16.57 12.38
CA CYS A 83 -15.62 -17.57 12.58
C CYS A 83 -15.60 -18.14 14.00
N ALA A 84 -14.41 -18.46 14.53
CA ALA A 84 -14.24 -18.93 15.90
C ALA A 84 -14.67 -17.86 16.93
N ALA A 85 -14.24 -16.61 16.76
CA ALA A 85 -14.59 -15.50 17.64
C ALA A 85 -16.11 -15.21 17.65
N LEU A 86 -16.75 -15.29 16.48
CA LEU A 86 -18.19 -15.10 16.31
C LEU A 86 -19.02 -16.36 16.60
N LYS A 87 -18.36 -17.47 16.95
CA LYS A 87 -18.98 -18.80 17.16
C LYS A 87 -19.85 -19.24 15.97
N ILE A 88 -19.40 -18.94 14.76
CA ILE A 88 -20.04 -19.37 13.52
C ILE A 88 -19.65 -20.82 13.26
N ALA A 89 -20.65 -21.70 13.12
CA ALA A 89 -20.42 -23.09 12.74
C ALA A 89 -19.82 -23.15 11.32
N THR A 90 -18.73 -23.88 11.15
CA THR A 90 -18.07 -24.09 9.85
C THR A 90 -17.93 -25.57 9.59
N ASP A 91 -18.18 -26.00 8.35
CA ASP A 91 -18.01 -27.40 7.95
C ASP A 91 -16.51 -27.72 7.87
N ARG A 92 -15.95 -28.15 9.00
CA ARG A 92 -14.58 -28.63 9.08
C ARG A 92 -14.52 -30.08 8.57
N ARG A 93 -14.53 -30.26 7.24
CA ARG A 93 -14.32 -31.59 6.62
C ARG A 93 -12.84 -31.97 6.68
N GLU A 94 -12.38 -32.45 7.84
CA GLU A 94 -11.12 -33.18 7.96
C GLU A 94 -11.29 -34.57 7.33
N GLY A 95 -10.90 -34.73 6.07
CA GLY A 95 -10.90 -36.06 5.42
C GLY A 95 -10.53 -36.05 3.94
N GLY A 96 -9.48 -36.78 3.57
CA GLY A 96 -9.16 -37.21 2.20
C GLY A 96 -7.75 -36.86 1.70
N PHE A 97 -6.98 -37.88 1.33
CA PHE A 97 -5.54 -37.93 1.03
C PHE A 97 -4.97 -36.84 0.08
N PHE A 98 -3.82 -36.31 0.50
CA PHE A 98 -2.66 -35.66 -0.15
C PHE A 98 -2.78 -34.67 -1.35
N ARG A 99 -3.87 -34.60 -2.12
CA ARG A 99 -4.03 -33.60 -3.21
C ARG A 99 -5.24 -32.69 -3.02
N ASP A 100 -6.35 -33.22 -2.50
CA ASP A 100 -7.55 -32.46 -2.14
C ASP A 100 -7.37 -31.57 -0.90
N MET A 101 -6.40 -31.88 -0.04
CA MET A 101 -6.15 -31.11 1.19
C MET A 101 -5.67 -29.68 0.91
N ARG A 102 -4.96 -29.43 -0.21
CA ARG A 102 -4.48 -28.08 -0.53
C ARG A 102 -5.62 -27.13 -0.87
N PHE A 103 -6.59 -27.60 -1.66
CA PHE A 103 -7.80 -26.83 -2.00
C PHE A 103 -8.74 -26.70 -0.80
N LYS A 104 -8.92 -27.77 0.00
CA LYS A 104 -9.74 -27.73 1.23
C LYS A 104 -9.23 -26.73 2.27
N GLN A 105 -7.92 -26.47 2.34
CA GLN A 105 -7.36 -25.47 3.25
C GLN A 105 -7.64 -24.03 2.82
N LEU A 106 -8.08 -23.80 1.59
CA LEU A 106 -8.41 -22.49 1.03
C LEU A 106 -9.93 -22.29 0.87
N GLU A 107 -10.74 -23.15 1.46
CA GLU A 107 -12.19 -23.01 1.43
C GLU A 107 -12.80 -23.21 2.83
N VAL A 108 -13.82 -22.43 3.15
CA VAL A 108 -14.66 -22.60 4.34
C VAL A 108 -16.12 -22.47 3.92
N THR A 109 -16.97 -23.39 4.38
CA THR A 109 -18.43 -23.26 4.25
C THR A 109 -19.02 -22.76 5.56
N LEU A 110 -19.73 -21.65 5.49
CA LEU A 110 -20.49 -21.03 6.57
C LEU A 110 -21.95 -21.56 6.55
N PRO A 111 -22.74 -21.28 7.59
CA PRO A 111 -24.15 -21.67 7.63
C PRO A 111 -24.91 -21.15 6.41
N ARG A 112 -25.99 -21.87 6.06
CA ARG A 112 -26.81 -21.60 4.86
C ARG A 112 -26.07 -21.79 3.53
N GLY A 113 -24.99 -22.58 3.52
CA GLY A 113 -24.27 -22.96 2.30
C GLY A 113 -23.41 -21.86 1.70
N VAL A 114 -23.12 -20.81 2.47
CA VAL A 114 -22.26 -19.70 2.02
C VAL A 114 -20.82 -20.16 1.98
N ARG A 115 -20.21 -20.13 0.79
CA ARG A 115 -18.81 -20.53 0.61
C ARG A 115 -17.89 -19.32 0.68
N ILE A 116 -16.78 -19.44 1.39
CA ILE A 116 -15.64 -18.52 1.33
C ILE A 116 -14.49 -19.27 0.67
N VAL A 117 -14.01 -18.76 -0.45
CA VAL A 117 -12.95 -19.37 -1.26
C VAL A 117 -11.79 -18.38 -1.34
N ALA A 118 -10.60 -18.78 -0.91
CA ALA A 118 -9.37 -18.01 -1.07
C ALA A 118 -8.56 -18.56 -2.25
N LEU A 119 -8.09 -17.68 -3.12
CA LEU A 119 -7.33 -18.06 -4.32
C LEU A 119 -6.04 -17.22 -4.39
N PRO A 120 -4.93 -17.80 -4.88
CA PRO A 120 -3.80 -16.99 -5.30
C PRO A 120 -4.19 -16.17 -6.54
N ALA A 121 -3.49 -15.07 -6.78
CA ALA A 121 -3.66 -14.21 -7.95
C ALA A 121 -3.13 -14.91 -9.21
N ASN A 122 -3.92 -15.85 -9.74
CA ASN A 122 -3.70 -16.48 -11.04
C ASN A 122 -5.00 -16.35 -11.87
N PRO A 123 -4.94 -15.71 -13.07
CA PRO A 123 -6.11 -15.46 -13.90
C PRO A 123 -6.89 -16.72 -14.32
N GLU A 124 -6.21 -17.85 -14.47
CA GLU A 124 -6.84 -19.13 -14.83
C GLU A 124 -7.71 -19.64 -13.68
N THR A 125 -7.16 -19.63 -12.47
CA THR A 125 -7.85 -20.11 -11.27
C THR A 125 -8.95 -19.19 -10.78
N ALA A 126 -8.87 -17.90 -11.14
CA ALA A 126 -9.84 -16.90 -10.73
C ALA A 126 -11.16 -16.95 -11.55
N ARG A 127 -11.14 -17.58 -12.72
CA ARG A 127 -12.31 -17.67 -13.61
C ARG A 127 -13.34 -18.68 -13.09
N GLY A 128 -14.60 -18.46 -13.47
CA GLY A 128 -15.70 -19.41 -13.26
C GLY A 128 -16.43 -19.28 -11.93
N TYR A 129 -15.92 -18.49 -10.98
CA TYR A 129 -16.65 -18.19 -9.76
C TYR A 129 -17.73 -17.11 -9.98
N THR A 130 -18.83 -17.21 -9.25
CA THR A 130 -19.88 -16.18 -9.15
C THR A 130 -20.08 -15.85 -7.68
N GLY A 131 -20.00 -14.58 -7.32
CA GLY A 131 -20.01 -14.19 -5.91
C GLY A 131 -19.69 -12.73 -5.68
N ASP A 132 -19.38 -12.41 -4.44
CA ASP A 132 -18.77 -11.14 -4.06
C ASP A 132 -17.25 -11.34 -3.94
N VAL A 133 -16.47 -10.32 -4.29
CA VAL A 133 -15.01 -10.42 -4.46
C VAL A 133 -14.30 -9.51 -3.47
N PHE A 134 -13.19 -9.99 -2.92
CA PHE A 134 -12.18 -9.18 -2.25
C PHE A 134 -10.81 -9.38 -2.91
N LEU A 135 -10.17 -8.29 -3.36
CA LEU A 135 -8.80 -8.26 -3.84
C LEU A 135 -7.88 -7.71 -2.73
N ASP A 136 -7.11 -8.61 -2.12
CA ASP A 136 -6.17 -8.34 -1.02
C ASP A 136 -4.77 -8.04 -1.57
N GLU A 137 -4.19 -6.94 -1.09
CA GLU A 137 -2.89 -6.39 -1.52
C GLU A 137 -2.81 -6.25 -3.05
N PHE A 138 -3.86 -5.68 -3.67
CA PHE A 138 -4.03 -5.69 -5.12
C PHE A 138 -2.90 -4.98 -5.90
N ALA A 139 -2.26 -3.95 -5.33
CA ALA A 139 -1.11 -3.30 -5.97
C ALA A 139 0.12 -4.21 -6.08
N MET A 140 0.14 -5.33 -5.33
CA MET A 140 1.24 -6.30 -5.34
C MET A 140 1.04 -7.40 -6.38
N HIS A 141 -0.08 -7.43 -7.11
CA HIS A 141 -0.38 -8.46 -8.10
C HIS A 141 0.42 -8.19 -9.39
N ALA A 142 1.19 -9.18 -9.86
CA ALA A 142 2.07 -9.01 -11.03
C ALA A 142 1.31 -8.80 -12.34
N HIS A 143 0.21 -9.54 -12.53
CA HIS A 143 -0.64 -9.49 -13.72
C HIS A 143 -1.99 -8.83 -13.42
N ASP A 144 -1.97 -7.66 -12.75
CA ASP A 144 -3.15 -6.98 -12.21
C ASP A 144 -4.31 -6.81 -13.22
N ARG A 145 -4.01 -6.46 -14.48
CA ARG A 145 -5.00 -6.31 -15.56
C ARG A 145 -5.65 -7.64 -15.96
N GLU A 146 -4.88 -8.72 -16.03
CA GLU A 146 -5.40 -10.05 -16.39
C GLU A 146 -6.25 -10.63 -15.26
N ILE A 147 -5.80 -10.43 -14.01
CA ILE A 147 -6.58 -10.77 -12.81
C ILE A 147 -7.89 -9.99 -12.78
N TRP A 148 -7.83 -8.69 -13.05
CA TRP A 148 -9.03 -7.86 -13.13
C TRP A 148 -10.02 -8.37 -14.17
N ALA A 149 -9.54 -8.64 -15.39
CA ALA A 149 -10.38 -9.16 -16.47
C ALA A 149 -10.99 -10.54 -16.15
N ALA A 150 -10.28 -11.37 -15.38
CA ALA A 150 -10.77 -12.68 -14.95
C ALA A 150 -11.83 -12.59 -13.84
N VAL A 151 -11.65 -11.69 -12.88
CA VAL A 151 -12.44 -11.62 -11.64
C VAL A 151 -13.63 -10.67 -11.74
N PHE A 152 -13.49 -9.54 -12.43
CA PHE A 152 -14.56 -8.53 -12.52
C PHE A 152 -15.88 -9.11 -13.07
N PRO A 153 -15.89 -10.05 -14.05
CA PRO A 153 -17.13 -10.70 -14.47
C PRO A 153 -17.88 -11.45 -13.36
N SER A 154 -17.19 -11.91 -12.30
CA SER A 154 -17.81 -12.62 -11.17
C SER A 154 -18.82 -11.76 -10.40
N VAL A 155 -18.70 -10.43 -10.46
CA VAL A 155 -19.61 -9.49 -9.79
C VAL A 155 -20.81 -9.04 -10.65
N LEU A 156 -20.88 -9.48 -11.92
CA LEU A 156 -21.96 -9.09 -12.84
C LEU A 156 -23.33 -9.63 -12.42
N ARG A 157 -23.41 -10.93 -12.07
CA ARG A 157 -24.70 -11.57 -11.80
C ARG A 157 -25.16 -11.37 -10.35
N GLY A 158 -26.40 -10.90 -10.19
CA GLY A 158 -27.06 -10.76 -8.90
C GLY A 158 -26.50 -9.65 -8.00
N GLY A 159 -25.98 -8.58 -8.62
CA GLY A 159 -25.54 -7.38 -7.90
C GLY A 159 -24.32 -7.60 -7.01
N GLY A 160 -23.32 -8.36 -7.48
CA GLY A 160 -22.13 -8.70 -6.71
C GLY A 160 -21.34 -7.47 -6.23
N GLU A 161 -20.66 -7.64 -5.10
CA GLU A 161 -19.80 -6.61 -4.50
C GLU A 161 -18.33 -6.85 -4.80
N LEU A 162 -17.55 -5.77 -4.79
CA LEU A 162 -16.10 -5.80 -4.96
C LEU A 162 -15.44 -4.90 -3.91
N ASP A 163 -14.66 -5.50 -3.02
CA ASP A 163 -13.71 -4.78 -2.16
C ASP A 163 -12.31 -4.89 -2.74
N ILE A 164 -11.58 -3.79 -2.78
CA ILE A 164 -10.16 -3.74 -3.13
C ILE A 164 -9.44 -3.10 -1.95
N ALA A 165 -8.35 -3.73 -1.49
CA ALA A 165 -7.50 -3.16 -0.45
C ALA A 165 -6.01 -3.40 -0.75
N SER A 166 -5.16 -2.40 -0.52
CA SER A 166 -3.71 -2.52 -0.69
C SER A 166 -2.96 -1.40 0.02
N THR A 167 -1.64 -1.53 0.15
CA THR A 167 -0.74 -0.36 0.15
C THR A 167 -0.40 0.05 -1.29
N PRO A 168 0.03 1.30 -1.54
CA PRO A 168 0.58 1.71 -2.83
C PRO A 168 1.84 0.92 -3.20
N LYS A 169 2.06 0.75 -4.51
CA LYS A 169 3.28 0.18 -5.08
C LYS A 169 3.57 0.85 -6.42
N GLY A 170 4.22 2.00 -6.36
CA GLY A 170 4.29 2.87 -7.53
C GLY A 170 2.91 3.43 -7.93
N ASN A 171 2.87 4.16 -9.06
CA ASN A 171 1.66 4.71 -9.65
C ASN A 171 1.16 3.95 -10.91
N ALA A 172 1.99 3.05 -11.48
CA ALA A 172 1.76 2.45 -12.79
C ALA A 172 0.88 1.18 -12.79
N ASN A 173 0.13 0.93 -11.72
CA ASN A 173 -0.70 -0.27 -11.54
C ASN A 173 -2.21 0.06 -11.59
N LEU A 174 -3.05 -0.97 -11.71
CA LEU A 174 -4.50 -0.81 -11.77
C LEU A 174 -5.09 -0.35 -10.44
N PHE A 175 -4.50 -0.73 -9.30
CA PHE A 175 -4.92 -0.23 -7.99
C PHE A 175 -4.85 1.30 -7.92
N ALA A 176 -3.75 1.90 -8.38
CA ALA A 176 -3.58 3.35 -8.48
C ALA A 176 -4.60 3.98 -9.43
N ARG A 177 -4.82 3.39 -10.61
CA ARG A 177 -5.81 3.87 -11.60
C ARG A 177 -7.26 3.83 -11.09
N LEU A 178 -7.61 2.85 -10.26
CA LEU A 178 -8.97 2.69 -9.72
C LEU A 178 -9.33 3.72 -8.64
N LYS A 179 -8.34 4.43 -8.08
CA LYS A 179 -8.55 5.50 -7.11
C LYS A 179 -9.52 6.57 -7.61
N ASP A 180 -9.41 6.94 -8.89
CA ASP A 180 -10.19 8.03 -9.49
C ASP A 180 -11.51 7.53 -10.12
N ASN A 181 -11.89 6.28 -9.91
CA ASN A 181 -13.11 5.73 -10.47
C ASN A 181 -14.33 6.17 -9.63
N PRO A 182 -15.28 6.94 -10.19
CA PRO A 182 -16.41 7.50 -9.42
C PRO A 182 -17.42 6.44 -8.94
N LEU A 183 -17.34 5.20 -9.43
CA LEU A 183 -18.19 4.11 -8.97
C LEU A 183 -17.68 3.46 -7.68
N PHE A 184 -16.44 3.76 -7.26
CA PHE A 184 -15.84 3.20 -6.06
C PHE A 184 -15.96 4.21 -4.91
N GLU A 185 -16.49 3.75 -3.79
CA GLU A 185 -16.31 4.48 -2.54
C GLU A 185 -14.86 4.28 -2.06
N THR A 186 -14.13 5.37 -1.89
CA THR A 186 -12.70 5.35 -1.58
C THR A 186 -12.46 5.62 -0.09
N SER A 187 -11.48 4.92 0.48
CA SER A 187 -10.98 5.17 1.83
C SER A 187 -9.47 5.10 1.83
N SER A 188 -8.81 6.10 2.42
CA SER A 188 -7.37 6.07 2.67
C SER A 188 -7.11 6.24 4.17
N VAL A 189 -6.22 5.42 4.72
CA VAL A 189 -5.87 5.46 6.15
C VAL A 189 -4.37 5.32 6.30
N THR A 190 -3.70 6.42 6.56
CA THR A 190 -2.27 6.48 6.88
C THR A 190 -2.00 5.96 8.29
N LEU A 191 -0.74 5.64 8.60
CA LEU A 191 -0.33 5.22 9.94
C LEU A 191 -0.64 6.31 11.00
N PRO A 192 -0.34 7.61 10.79
CA PRO A 192 -0.75 8.65 11.73
C PRO A 192 -2.27 8.72 11.96
N GLU A 193 -3.08 8.57 10.91
CA GLU A 193 -4.55 8.55 11.05
C GLU A 193 -5.03 7.31 11.82
N ALA A 194 -4.44 6.14 11.57
CA ALA A 194 -4.76 4.93 12.31
C ALA A 194 -4.41 5.08 13.81
N ILE A 195 -3.25 5.68 14.13
CA ILE A 195 -2.82 5.98 15.50
C ILE A 195 -3.77 6.96 16.17
N ALA A 196 -4.15 8.04 15.48
CA ALA A 196 -5.14 9.00 15.97
C ALA A 196 -6.51 8.35 16.28
N GLN A 197 -6.81 7.23 15.61
CA GLN A 197 -8.01 6.43 15.81
C GLN A 197 -7.83 5.27 16.82
N GLY A 198 -6.68 5.17 17.48
CA GLY A 198 -6.44 4.23 18.59
C GLY A 198 -5.57 3.02 18.24
N LEU A 199 -4.87 3.01 17.09
CA LEU A 199 -3.83 2.03 16.83
C LEU A 199 -2.63 2.29 17.74
N ASP A 200 -2.21 1.27 18.49
CA ASP A 200 -1.02 1.33 19.34
C ASP A 200 0.25 1.14 18.49
N ALA A 201 0.84 2.24 18.05
CA ALA A 201 2.07 2.27 17.28
C ALA A 201 2.79 3.62 17.44
N ASP A 202 4.12 3.61 17.32
CA ASP A 202 4.95 4.83 17.29
C ASP A 202 5.43 5.08 15.86
N ALA A 203 4.78 6.02 15.17
CA ALA A 203 5.09 6.38 13.80
C ALA A 203 6.52 6.91 13.62
N GLU A 204 7.02 7.70 14.58
CA GLU A 204 8.33 8.33 14.50
C GLU A 204 9.43 7.30 14.74
N ALA A 205 9.26 6.42 15.73
CA ALA A 205 10.18 5.30 15.95
C ALA A 205 10.24 4.39 14.72
N MET A 206 9.10 4.08 14.09
CA MET A 206 9.05 3.25 12.88
C MET A 206 9.73 3.93 11.69
N ARG A 207 9.54 5.24 11.50
CA ARG A 207 10.20 6.01 10.45
C ARG A 207 11.73 5.97 10.61
N ARG A 208 12.22 6.26 11.82
CA ARG A 208 13.65 6.23 12.13
C ARG A 208 14.25 4.84 11.95
N ALA A 209 13.55 3.80 12.40
CA ALA A 209 14.01 2.42 12.27
C ALA A 209 14.06 1.96 10.81
N MET A 210 13.14 2.44 9.96
CA MET A 210 13.11 2.11 8.53
C MET A 210 14.28 2.76 7.77
N GLY A 211 14.67 3.98 8.13
CA GLY A 211 15.81 4.68 7.52
C GLY A 211 15.66 5.01 6.03
N ASP A 212 14.45 4.87 5.48
CA ASP A 212 14.10 5.14 4.09
C ASP A 212 12.77 5.89 4.06
N ASP A 213 12.86 7.20 3.84
CA ASP A 213 11.70 8.10 3.83
C ASP A 213 10.76 7.82 2.64
N ALA A 214 11.28 7.40 1.48
CA ALA A 214 10.45 7.07 0.33
C ALA A 214 9.64 5.80 0.60
N LEU A 215 10.30 4.77 1.13
CA LEU A 215 9.61 3.54 1.52
C LEU A 215 8.62 3.79 2.66
N TYR A 216 8.96 4.65 3.62
CA TYR A 216 8.06 5.03 4.71
C TYR A 216 6.79 5.70 4.18
N ARG A 217 6.94 6.67 3.27
CA ARG A 217 5.82 7.35 2.61
C ARG A 217 4.92 6.37 1.87
N GLN A 218 5.52 5.45 1.10
CA GLN A 218 4.76 4.44 0.37
C GLN A 218 4.00 3.50 1.30
N GLU A 219 4.66 2.94 2.32
CA GLU A 219 4.09 1.88 3.16
C GLU A 219 3.17 2.40 4.28
N PHE A 220 3.41 3.62 4.77
CA PHE A 220 2.74 4.16 5.94
C PHE A 220 1.96 5.45 5.70
N LEU A 221 2.24 6.22 4.64
CA LEU A 221 1.50 7.46 4.32
C LEU A 221 0.59 7.31 3.11
N CYS A 222 0.46 6.11 2.56
CA CYS A 222 -0.40 5.82 1.40
C CYS A 222 -0.04 6.66 0.16
N ASP A 223 1.23 7.05 0.03
CA ASP A 223 1.72 7.82 -1.10
C ASP A 223 1.99 6.93 -2.31
N PHE A 224 1.42 7.31 -3.45
CA PHE A 224 1.72 6.72 -4.75
C PHE A 224 2.94 7.40 -5.33
N LEU A 225 4.12 6.90 -4.99
CA LEU A 225 5.37 7.45 -5.49
C LEU A 225 5.61 7.02 -6.93
N ASP A 226 5.99 7.94 -7.79
CA ASP A 226 6.44 7.60 -9.15
C ASP A 226 7.77 6.88 -9.04
N GLY A 227 7.95 5.82 -9.84
CA GLY A 227 9.08 4.91 -9.80
C GLY A 227 10.43 5.51 -10.23
N ALA A 228 10.72 6.76 -9.90
CA ALA A 228 12.09 7.22 -9.72
C ALA A 228 12.65 6.50 -8.48
N THR A 229 12.91 5.21 -8.64
CA THR A 229 13.80 4.47 -7.75
C THR A 229 15.11 5.26 -7.77
N ALA A 230 15.59 5.69 -6.61
CA ALA A 230 16.84 6.42 -6.53
C ALA A 230 17.92 5.62 -7.29
N LEU A 231 18.52 6.23 -8.31
CA LEU A 231 19.56 5.59 -9.13
C LEU A 231 20.73 5.11 -8.26
N LEU A 232 20.96 5.80 -7.15
CA LEU A 232 21.99 5.52 -6.15
C LEU A 232 21.32 5.28 -4.79
N SER A 233 21.75 4.24 -4.08
CA SER A 233 21.36 4.03 -2.69
C SER A 233 21.92 5.13 -1.77
N HIS A 234 21.28 5.33 -0.61
CA HIS A 234 21.75 6.29 0.38
C HIS A 234 23.19 6.01 0.86
N GLU A 235 23.57 4.73 0.95
CA GLU A 235 24.93 4.34 1.28
C GLU A 235 25.93 4.74 0.20
N GLN A 236 25.64 4.49 -1.08
CA GLN A 236 26.49 4.88 -2.21
C GLN A 236 26.70 6.40 -2.27
N VAL A 237 25.65 7.19 -2.03
CA VAL A 237 25.77 8.66 -1.97
C VAL A 237 26.68 9.07 -0.81
N ARG A 238 26.49 8.48 0.37
CA ARG A 238 27.27 8.82 1.57
C ARG A 238 28.75 8.46 1.41
N THR A 239 29.08 7.34 0.78
CA THR A 239 30.47 6.92 0.56
C THR A 239 31.24 7.78 -0.43
N CYS A 240 30.55 8.56 -1.26
CA CYS A 240 31.16 9.49 -2.21
C CYS A 240 31.44 10.88 -1.61
N GLY A 241 31.02 11.14 -0.36
CA GLY A 241 31.24 12.42 0.29
C GLY A 241 32.64 12.52 0.90
N ASP A 242 33.42 13.51 0.47
CA ASP A 242 34.70 13.86 1.08
C ASP A 242 34.66 15.34 1.51
N PRO A 243 34.58 15.63 2.82
CA PRO A 243 34.50 17.00 3.35
C PRO A 243 35.82 17.78 3.22
N SER A 244 36.92 17.13 2.83
CA SER A 244 38.22 17.79 2.63
C SER A 244 38.37 18.43 1.24
N LEU A 245 37.48 18.10 0.31
CA LEU A 245 37.51 18.66 -1.04
C LEU A 245 37.04 20.12 -1.05
N PRO A 246 37.68 20.99 -1.85
CA PRO A 246 37.33 22.40 -1.91
C PRO A 246 35.96 22.59 -2.57
N LEU A 247 35.12 23.43 -1.95
CA LEU A 247 33.89 23.94 -2.52
C LEU A 247 34.02 25.44 -2.74
N TYR A 248 33.97 25.84 -4.01
CA TYR A 248 34.04 27.23 -4.43
C TYR A 248 32.66 27.87 -4.38
N ALA A 249 32.60 29.08 -3.84
CA ALA A 249 31.34 29.81 -3.64
C ALA A 249 31.01 30.77 -4.80
N SER A 250 31.95 31.04 -5.71
CA SER A 250 31.76 32.00 -6.79
C SER A 250 32.49 31.64 -8.09
N ALA A 251 32.07 32.26 -9.18
CA ALA A 251 32.71 32.10 -10.48
C ALA A 251 34.16 32.63 -10.49
N GLU A 252 34.48 33.67 -9.73
CA GLU A 252 35.85 34.19 -9.62
C GLU A 252 36.79 33.21 -8.92
N GLU A 253 36.29 32.45 -7.94
CA GLU A 253 37.06 31.38 -7.30
C GLU A 253 37.32 30.24 -8.27
N LEU A 254 36.29 29.82 -9.01
CA LEU A 254 36.42 28.81 -10.07
C LEU A 254 37.41 29.24 -11.17
N ALA A 255 37.47 30.52 -11.52
CA ALA A 255 38.41 31.03 -12.52
C ALA A 255 39.89 30.87 -12.12
N ARG A 256 40.18 30.62 -10.83
CA ARG A 256 41.55 30.36 -10.33
C ARG A 256 41.89 28.87 -10.31
N GLU A 257 40.92 28.00 -10.51
CA GLU A 257 41.13 26.55 -10.61
C GLU A 257 41.94 26.21 -11.87
N ARG A 258 42.92 25.31 -11.72
CA ARG A 258 43.80 24.87 -12.80
C ARG A 258 43.48 23.45 -13.28
N ARG A 259 42.74 22.67 -12.49
CA ARG A 259 42.26 21.35 -12.88
C ARG A 259 41.28 21.46 -14.07
N PRO A 260 41.27 20.49 -15.00
CA PRO A 260 40.25 20.43 -16.04
C PRO A 260 38.86 20.37 -15.40
N MET A 261 37.97 21.27 -15.80
CA MET A 261 36.61 21.35 -15.27
C MET A 261 35.56 20.94 -16.31
N PHE A 262 34.50 20.32 -15.83
CA PHE A 262 33.32 19.92 -16.60
C PHE A 262 32.10 20.56 -15.96
N VAL A 263 31.23 21.12 -16.78
CA VAL A 263 30.00 21.79 -16.32
C VAL A 263 28.80 21.04 -16.85
N GLY A 264 27.95 20.59 -15.94
CA GLY A 264 26.61 20.09 -16.23
C GLY A 264 25.58 21.15 -15.86
N VAL A 265 24.56 21.32 -16.70
CA VAL A 265 23.50 22.30 -16.45
C VAL A 265 22.17 21.61 -16.57
N ASP A 266 21.40 21.62 -15.48
CA ASP A 266 20.00 21.22 -15.46
C ASP A 266 19.12 22.46 -15.46
N VAL A 267 18.32 22.64 -16.52
CA VAL A 267 17.59 23.88 -16.80
C VAL A 267 16.15 23.77 -16.31
N GLY A 268 15.84 24.50 -15.23
CA GLY A 268 14.50 24.61 -14.67
C GLY A 268 13.63 25.64 -15.42
N ARG A 269 12.39 25.25 -15.78
CA ARG A 269 11.49 26.08 -16.59
C ARG A 269 10.53 26.98 -15.83
N MET A 270 9.61 26.41 -15.05
CA MET A 270 8.50 27.18 -14.43
C MET A 270 8.43 27.10 -12.90
N ARG A 271 8.86 25.99 -12.29
CA ARG A 271 8.78 25.77 -10.84
C ARG A 271 10.04 25.14 -10.25
N ASP A 272 10.87 24.55 -11.10
CA ASP A 272 12.09 23.84 -10.71
C ASP A 272 13.31 24.77 -10.77
N LEU A 273 14.33 24.47 -9.98
CA LEU A 273 15.59 25.22 -9.96
C LEU A 273 16.36 24.97 -11.28
N THR A 274 17.03 25.99 -11.79
CA THR A 274 18.15 25.76 -12.69
C THR A 274 19.39 25.50 -11.85
N VAL A 275 20.06 24.38 -12.07
CA VAL A 275 21.23 23.96 -11.32
C VAL A 275 22.42 23.87 -12.26
N VAL A 276 23.47 24.61 -11.95
CA VAL A 276 24.78 24.50 -12.60
C VAL A 276 25.67 23.67 -11.68
N TRP A 277 26.21 22.56 -12.17
CA TRP A 277 27.07 21.66 -11.41
C TRP A 277 28.46 21.61 -12.02
N VAL A 278 29.49 21.83 -11.20
CA VAL A 278 30.89 21.89 -11.66
C VAL A 278 31.69 20.74 -11.06
N LEU A 279 32.31 19.95 -11.95
CA LEU A 279 33.23 18.87 -11.60
C LEU A 279 34.64 19.26 -12.00
N ALA A 280 35.62 19.04 -11.12
CA ALA A 280 37.04 19.09 -11.46
C ALA A 280 37.59 17.67 -11.60
N ARG A 281 38.50 17.47 -12.55
CA ARG A 281 39.20 16.20 -12.73
C ARG A 281 40.58 16.22 -12.08
N GLU A 282 40.86 15.17 -11.32
CA GLU A 282 42.16 14.87 -10.77
C GLU A 282 42.47 13.40 -11.07
N ASP A 283 43.50 13.15 -11.87
CA ASP A 283 43.81 11.82 -12.45
C ASP A 283 42.57 11.15 -13.10
N ASP A 284 42.10 10.03 -12.54
CA ASP A 284 40.93 9.28 -12.99
C ASP A 284 39.68 9.54 -12.12
N ALA A 285 39.73 10.51 -11.23
CA ALA A 285 38.62 10.90 -10.36
C ALA A 285 37.97 12.23 -10.81
N LEU A 286 36.66 12.34 -10.57
CA LEU A 286 35.89 13.57 -10.70
C LEU A 286 35.36 13.96 -9.33
N SER A 287 35.61 15.20 -8.92
CA SER A 287 35.12 15.77 -7.67
C SER A 287 34.20 16.94 -7.96
N THR A 288 33.07 17.02 -7.25
CA THR A 288 32.25 18.24 -7.20
C THR A 288 33.04 19.35 -6.53
N VAL A 289 33.15 20.49 -7.20
CA VAL A 289 33.87 21.66 -6.69
C VAL A 289 32.99 22.90 -6.56
N ALA A 290 31.83 22.94 -7.21
CA ALA A 290 30.81 23.97 -7.01
C ALA A 290 29.45 23.51 -7.52
N TRP A 291 28.38 24.10 -6.97
CA TRP A 291 27.07 24.10 -7.59
C TRP A 291 26.38 25.45 -7.36
N PHE A 292 25.62 25.90 -8.35
CA PHE A 292 24.85 27.14 -8.29
C PHE A 292 23.39 26.84 -8.57
N GLU A 293 22.51 27.43 -7.75
CA GLU A 293 21.06 27.23 -7.83
C GLU A 293 20.37 28.55 -8.16
N LEU A 294 19.48 28.53 -9.14
CA LEU A 294 18.69 29.68 -9.56
C LEU A 294 17.21 29.35 -9.42
N ALA A 295 16.55 30.01 -8.47
CA ALA A 295 15.11 29.92 -8.28
C ALA A 295 14.39 31.01 -9.08
N SER A 296 13.40 30.63 -9.89
CA SER A 296 12.50 31.57 -10.59
C SER A 296 13.21 32.61 -11.50
N ALA A 297 14.40 32.29 -12.02
CA ALA A 297 15.12 33.16 -12.95
C ALA A 297 14.55 33.04 -14.38
N PRO A 298 14.33 34.15 -15.11
CA PRO A 298 13.98 34.11 -16.53
C PRO A 298 15.05 33.37 -17.35
N PHE A 299 14.64 32.65 -18.41
CA PHE A 299 15.54 31.88 -19.28
C PHE A 299 16.75 32.70 -19.80
N ARG A 300 16.56 34.01 -20.03
CA ARG A 300 17.64 34.91 -20.44
C ARG A 300 18.75 35.03 -19.39
N GLU A 301 18.40 35.12 -18.12
CA GLU A 301 19.36 35.22 -17.02
C GLU A 301 20.07 33.89 -16.80
N GLN A 302 19.36 32.77 -16.94
CA GLN A 302 19.95 31.42 -16.91
C GLN A 302 21.00 31.24 -18.02
N PHE A 303 20.76 31.80 -19.21
CA PHE A 303 21.66 31.68 -20.35
C PHE A 303 22.95 32.53 -20.23
N GLU A 304 22.89 33.70 -19.58
CA GLU A 304 24.08 34.54 -19.39
C GLU A 304 25.12 33.90 -18.45
N LEU A 305 24.69 33.05 -17.51
CA LEU A 305 25.60 32.25 -16.66
C LEU A 305 26.37 31.15 -17.42
N LEU A 306 25.98 30.86 -18.65
CA LEU A 306 26.59 29.82 -19.48
C LEU A 306 27.57 30.37 -20.53
N LYS A 307 27.73 31.69 -20.61
CA LYS A 307 28.66 32.37 -21.51
C LYS A 307 29.97 32.68 -20.80
#